data_AF-A0A1F5ICY1-F1
#
_entry.id   AF-A0A1F5ICY1-F1
#
_cell.length_a   1.000
_cell.length_b   1.000
_cell.length_c   1.000
_cell.angle_alpha   90.00
_cell.angle_beta   90.00
_cell.angle_gamma   90.00
#
_symmetry.space_group_name_H-M   'P 1'
#
loop_
_entity.id
_entity.type
_entity.pdbx_description
1 polymer ?
#
loop_
_entity_poly.entity_id
_entity_poly.type
_entity_poly.pdbx_seq_one_letter_code
_entity_poly.pdbx_strand_id
1 'polypeptide(L)'
;MEEGYKANKYLISASITLLLFAFINIFKTALPAFSAMLNFFPPVGPLLGVYLLSIIIFLFSLGIFSTVKIKNQSFAFWFFVVSTIAFLLLVFPPIFEPIAHFLGK
;
A
#
# COMPACT_ATOMS: atom_id res chain seq x y z
N MET A 1 -24.86 -8.36 12.32
CA MET A 1 -23.48 -8.70 12.74
C MET A 1 -22.58 -9.15 11.58
N GLU A 2 -23.10 -9.80 10.54
CA GLU A 2 -22.28 -10.27 9.41
C GLU A 2 -21.70 -9.14 8.54
N GLU A 3 -22.44 -8.05 8.35
CA GLU A 3 -21.98 -6.89 7.57
C GLU A 3 -20.81 -6.15 8.21
N GLY A 4 -20.73 -6.11 9.55
CA GLY A 4 -19.60 -5.49 10.26
C GLY A 4 -18.27 -6.19 9.95
N TYR A 5 -18.28 -7.52 9.87
CA TYR A 5 -17.10 -8.29 9.45
C TYR A 5 -16.74 -8.02 7.99
N LYS A 6 -17.75 -7.84 7.12
CA LYS A 6 -17.52 -7.50 5.70
C LYS A 6 -16.89 -6.12 5.57
N ALA A 7 -17.35 -5.11 6.31
CA ALA A 7 -16.72 -3.78 6.28
C ALA A 7 -15.28 -3.80 6.83
N ASN A 8 -15.05 -4.51 7.93
CA ASN A 8 -13.73 -4.56 8.59
C ASN A 8 -12.65 -5.18 7.69
N LYS A 9 -12.96 -6.21 6.90
CA LYS A 9 -11.97 -6.78 5.95
C LYS A 9 -11.56 -5.75 4.89
N TYR A 10 -12.50 -4.94 4.36
CA TYR A 10 -12.16 -3.91 3.37
C TYR A 10 -11.28 -2.83 3.99
N LEU A 11 -11.59 -2.39 5.21
CA LEU A 11 -10.78 -1.40 5.93
C LEU A 11 -9.35 -1.89 6.15
N ILE A 12 -9.16 -3.11 6.67
CA ILE A 12 -7.82 -3.67 6.91
C ILE A 12 -7.07 -3.90 5.59
N SER A 13 -7.73 -4.44 4.56
CA SER A 13 -7.08 -4.66 3.26
C SER A 13 -6.69 -3.36 2.58
N ALA A 14 -7.53 -2.33 2.65
CA ALA A 14 -7.20 -0.99 2.15
C ALA A 14 -6.03 -0.39 2.92
N SER A 15 -6.02 -0.51 4.24
CA SER A 15 -4.94 -0.02 5.12
C SER A 15 -3.58 -0.61 4.74
N ILE A 16 -3.52 -1.95 4.59
CA ILE A 16 -2.30 -2.67 4.19
C ILE A 16 -1.86 -2.24 2.80
N THR A 17 -2.81 -2.10 1.87
CA THR A 17 -2.52 -1.68 0.49
C THR A 17 -1.93 -0.26 0.46
N LEU A 18 -2.48 0.68 1.24
CA LEU A 18 -1.97 2.04 1.34
C LEU A 18 -0.52 2.05 1.85
N LEU A 19 -0.25 1.34 2.96
CA LEU A 19 1.10 1.27 3.52
C LEU A 19 2.08 0.63 2.53
N LEU A 20 1.71 -0.49 1.92
CA LEU A 20 2.56 -1.17 0.95
C LEU A 20 2.78 -0.34 -0.31
N PHE A 21 1.77 0.38 -0.81
CA PHE A 21 1.95 1.32 -1.91
C PHE A 21 3.05 2.34 -1.57
N ALA A 22 2.99 2.94 -0.37
CA ALA A 22 3.98 3.92 0.05
C ALA A 22 5.39 3.32 0.10
N PHE A 23 5.53 2.11 0.66
CA PHE A 23 6.81 1.39 0.66
C PHE A 23 7.30 1.03 -0.74
N ILE A 24 6.45 0.49 -1.61
CA ILE A 24 6.79 0.16 -2.99
C ILE A 24 7.25 1.44 -3.73
N ASN A 25 6.58 2.57 -3.49
CA ASN A 25 6.96 3.84 -4.07
C ASN A 25 8.34 4.31 -3.59
N ILE A 26 8.66 4.15 -2.30
CA ILE A 26 10.00 4.41 -1.74
C ILE A 26 11.05 3.49 -2.38
N PHE A 27 10.80 2.17 -2.41
CA PHE A 27 11.74 1.20 -2.98
C PHE A 27 11.98 1.41 -4.47
N LYS A 28 10.94 1.79 -5.22
CA LYS A 28 11.06 2.16 -6.64
C LYS A 28 12.03 3.33 -6.82
N THR A 29 12.01 4.31 -5.93
CA THR A 29 12.93 5.45 -6.00
C THR A 29 14.33 5.08 -5.49
N ALA A 30 14.44 4.22 -4.48
CA ALA A 30 15.70 3.81 -3.88
C ALA A 30 16.52 2.84 -4.76
N LEU A 31 15.85 1.94 -5.49
CA LEU A 31 16.49 0.80 -6.16
C LEU A 31 16.26 0.84 -7.68
N PRO A 32 17.29 1.15 -8.50
CA PRO A 32 17.15 1.23 -9.95
C PRO A 32 16.63 -0.05 -10.62
N ALA A 33 17.07 -1.21 -10.13
CA ALA A 33 16.61 -2.51 -10.63
C ALA A 33 15.10 -2.73 -10.38
N PHE A 34 14.60 -2.29 -9.22
CA PHE A 34 13.18 -2.41 -8.89
C PHE A 34 12.33 -1.43 -9.71
N SER A 35 12.83 -0.21 -9.94
CA SER A 35 12.23 0.74 -10.87
C SER A 35 12.14 0.18 -12.29
N ALA A 36 13.21 -0.44 -12.80
CA ALA A 36 13.23 -1.05 -14.12
C ALA A 36 12.22 -2.21 -14.25
N MET A 37 12.09 -3.06 -13.22
CA MET A 37 11.09 -4.13 -13.18
C MET A 37 9.66 -3.57 -13.26
N LEU A 38 9.37 -2.47 -12.56
CA LEU A 38 8.05 -1.84 -12.54
C LEU A 38 7.77 -1.02 -13.81
N ASN A 39 8.80 -0.63 -14.56
CA ASN A 39 8.70 0.16 -15.80
C ASN A 39 8.50 -0.71 -17.05
N PHE A 40 7.57 -1.67 -17.02
CA PHE A 40 7.28 -2.54 -18.17
C PHE A 40 6.58 -1.80 -19.32
N PHE A 41 6.01 -0.61 -19.06
CA PHE A 41 5.41 0.26 -20.09
C PHE A 41 6.05 1.66 -20.04
N PRO A 42 7.17 1.86 -20.77
CA PRO A 42 7.98 3.08 -20.69
C PRO A 42 7.24 4.41 -20.88
N PRO A 43 6.21 4.52 -21.75
CA PRO A 43 5.50 5.78 -21.95
C PRO A 43 4.79 6.32 -20.69
N VAL A 44 4.43 5.45 -19.74
CA VAL A 44 3.72 5.83 -18.50
C VAL A 44 4.66 5.81 -17.28
N GLY A 45 5.82 5.18 -17.42
CA GLY A 45 6.80 5.07 -16.35
C GLY A 45 6.46 3.99 -15.30
N PRO A 46 7.30 3.85 -14.26
CA PRO A 46 7.17 2.80 -13.25
C PRO A 46 5.95 2.95 -12.33
N LEU A 47 5.29 4.11 -12.33
CA LEU A 47 4.12 4.36 -11.49
C LEU A 47 2.95 3.44 -11.83
N LEU A 48 2.78 3.09 -13.12
CA LEU A 48 1.79 2.12 -13.55
C LEU A 48 2.02 0.76 -12.90
N GLY A 49 3.27 0.29 -12.84
CA GLY A 49 3.63 -0.96 -12.18
C GLY A 49 3.36 -0.93 -10.68
N VAL A 50 3.68 0.17 -10.00
CA VAL A 50 3.33 0.36 -8.59
C VAL A 50 1.82 0.25 -8.37
N TYR A 51 1.03 0.89 -9.24
CA TYR A 51 -0.42 0.89 -9.13
C TYR A 51 -1.02 -0.52 -9.34
N LEU A 52 -0.60 -1.21 -10.40
CA LEU A 52 -1.06 -2.58 -10.67
C LEU A 52 -0.65 -3.55 -9.55
N LEU A 53 0.58 -3.45 -9.05
CA LEU A 53 1.04 -4.27 -7.93
C LEU A 53 0.19 -4.03 -6.69
N SER A 54 -0.22 -2.78 -6.45
CA SER A 54 -1.08 -2.41 -5.33
C SER A 54 -2.50 -2.96 -5.47
N ILE A 55 -3.05 -3.03 -6.68
CA ILE A 55 -4.33 -3.72 -6.94
C ILE A 55 -4.21 -5.21 -6.59
N ILE A 56 -3.13 -5.87 -7.03
CA ILE A 56 -2.89 -7.29 -6.74
C ILE A 56 -2.80 -7.52 -5.22
N ILE A 57 -2.06 -6.67 -4.51
CA ILE A 57 -1.93 -6.71 -3.05
C ILE A 57 -3.29 -6.55 -2.38
N PHE A 58 -4.13 -5.62 -2.84
CA PHE A 58 -5.45 -5.41 -2.28
C PHE A 58 -6.34 -6.64 -2.45
N LEU A 59 -6.39 -7.21 -3.65
CA LEU A 59 -7.18 -8.42 -3.94
C LEU A 59 -6.68 -9.62 -3.13
N PHE A 60 -5.36 -9.79 -3.03
CA PHE A 60 -4.75 -10.84 -2.22
C PHE A 60 -5.07 -10.67 -0.73
N SER A 61 -4.97 -9.43 -0.22
CA SER A 61 -5.34 -9.10 1.15
C SER A 61 -6.82 -9.39 1.42
N LEU A 62 -7.71 -9.01 0.49
CA LEU A 62 -9.13 -9.34 0.61
C LEU A 62 -9.38 -10.85 0.64
N GLY A 63 -8.66 -11.61 -0.18
CA GLY A 63 -8.69 -13.08 -0.16
C GLY A 63 -8.33 -13.63 1.22
N ILE A 64 -7.21 -13.17 1.80
CA ILE A 64 -6.78 -13.58 3.15
C ILE A 64 -7.83 -13.20 4.20
N PHE A 65 -8.23 -11.93 4.27
CA PHE A 65 -9.15 -11.44 5.29
C PHE A 65 -10.60 -11.86 5.07
N SER A 66 -10.94 -12.47 3.92
CA SER A 66 -12.23 -13.14 3.75
C SER A 66 -12.36 -14.38 4.63
N THR A 67 -11.23 -15.02 4.98
CA THR A 67 -11.19 -16.20 5.86
C THR A 67 -11.11 -15.84 7.34
N VAL A 68 -10.78 -14.57 7.67
CA VAL A 68 -10.57 -14.09 9.04
C VAL A 68 -11.73 -13.21 9.48
N LYS A 69 -12.41 -13.58 10.57
CA LYS A 69 -13.49 -12.76 11.16
C LYS A 69 -12.92 -11.67 12.07
N ILE A 70 -12.74 -10.46 11.53
CA ILE A 70 -12.22 -9.30 12.28
C ILE A 70 -13.33 -8.68 13.12
N LYS A 71 -13.37 -9.00 14.42
CA LYS A 71 -14.46 -8.57 15.33
C LYS A 71 -14.39 -7.14 15.82
N ASN A 72 -13.19 -6.57 15.88
CA ASN A 72 -12.99 -5.23 16.42
C ASN A 72 -13.09 -4.17 15.31
N GLN A 73 -14.26 -3.55 15.19
CA GLN A 73 -14.51 -2.47 14.22
C GLN A 73 -13.70 -1.21 14.53
N SER A 74 -13.61 -0.82 15.80
CA SER A 74 -12.84 0.37 16.20
C SER A 74 -11.37 0.24 15.82
N PHE A 75 -10.79 -0.95 16.00
CA PHE A 75 -9.43 -1.24 15.52
C PHE A 75 -9.31 -1.09 14.00
N ALA A 76 -10.21 -1.71 13.23
CA ALA A 76 -10.16 -1.63 11.76
C ALA A 76 -10.29 -0.20 11.24
N PHE A 77 -11.18 0.59 11.86
CA PHE A 77 -11.35 2.00 11.55
C PHE A 77 -10.09 2.82 11.87
N TRP A 78 -9.58 2.72 13.10
CA TRP A 78 -8.38 3.48 13.49
C TRP A 78 -7.15 3.07 12.71
N PHE A 79 -7.00 1.79 12.39
CA PHE A 79 -5.92 1.31 11.55
C PHE A 79 -5.99 1.92 10.15
N PHE A 80 -7.18 2.03 9.58
CA PHE A 80 -7.40 2.71 8.30
C PHE A 80 -7.08 4.21 8.37
N VAL A 81 -7.54 4.91 9.41
CA VAL A 81 -7.24 6.33 9.60
C VAL A 81 -5.73 6.58 9.71
N VAL A 82 -5.04 5.82 10.58
CA VAL A 82 -3.59 5.95 10.77
C VAL A 82 -2.84 5.59 9.48
N SER A 83 -3.23 4.53 8.78
CA SER A 83 -2.60 4.14 7.52
C SER A 83 -2.81 5.18 6.42
N THR A 84 -3.97 5.82 6.37
CA THR A 84 -4.25 6.91 5.42
C THR A 84 -3.37 8.12 5.68
N ILE A 85 -3.24 8.53 6.95
CA ILE A 85 -2.35 9.64 7.34
C ILE A 85 -0.90 9.29 6.99
N ALA A 86 -0.44 8.09 7.36
CA ALA A 86 0.91 7.63 7.05
C ALA A 86 1.17 7.59 5.53
N PHE A 87 0.20 7.10 4.75
CA PHE A 87 0.28 7.11 3.29
C PHE A 87 0.43 8.52 2.75
N LEU A 88 -0.43 9.48 3.16
CA LEU A 88 -0.36 10.85 2.68
C LEU A 88 0.99 11.52 2.97
N LEU A 89 1.59 11.22 4.12
CA LEU A 89 2.93 11.69 4.45
C LEU A 89 4.01 11.00 3.60
N LEU A 90 3.95 9.68 3.47
CA LEU A 90 4.97 8.87 2.81
C LEU A 90 4.87 8.83 1.27
N VAL A 91 3.83 9.38 0.67
CA VAL A 91 3.76 9.61 -0.79
C VAL A 91 4.21 11.01 -1.20
N PHE A 92 4.46 11.90 -0.24
CA PHE A 92 4.94 13.25 -0.52
C PHE A 92 6.46 13.25 -0.77
N PRO A 93 6.96 13.70 -1.94
CA PRO A 93 8.38 13.58 -2.32
C PRO A 93 9.36 14.14 -1.27
N PRO A 94 9.14 15.34 -0.70
CA PRO A 94 10.01 15.86 0.36
C PRO A 94 10.19 14.96 1.58
N ILE A 95 9.26 14.03 1.84
CA ILE A 95 9.34 13.08 2.96
C ILE A 95 9.97 11.77 2.49
N PHE A 96 9.52 11.22 1.36
CA PHE A 96 9.92 9.88 0.94
C PHE A 96 11.26 9.84 0.19
N GLU A 97 11.63 10.89 -0.53
CA GLU A 97 12.90 10.96 -1.27
C GLU A 97 14.12 10.87 -0.34
N PRO A 98 14.19 11.60 0.80
CA PRO A 98 15.29 11.42 1.76
C PRO A 98 15.41 9.98 2.26
N ILE A 99 14.28 9.33 2.55
CA ILE A 99 14.24 7.93 2.99
C ILE A 99 14.75 7.01 1.87
N ALA A 100 14.29 7.22 0.64
CA ALA A 100 14.72 6.44 -0.51
C ALA A 100 16.22 6.58 -0.79
N HIS A 101 16.75 7.81 -0.74
CA HIS A 101 18.18 8.07 -0.91
C HIS A 101 19.04 7.48 0.20
N PHE A 102 18.52 7.40 1.43
CA PHE A 102 19.21 6.71 2.52
C PHE A 102 19.24 5.19 2.30
N LEU A 103 18.15 4.60 1.80
CA LEU A 103 18.04 3.15 1.54
C LEU A 103 18.78 2.68 0.28
N GLY A 104 18.96 3.54 -0.71
CA GLY A 104 19.62 3.24 -1.98
C GLY A 104 21.12 3.53 -2.03
N LYS A 105 21.71 3.99 -0.93
CA LYS A 105 23.17 4.06 -0.74
C LYS A 105 23.71 2.70 -0.32
#